data_AF-A0A539D9U0-F1
#
_entry.id   AF-A0A539D9U0-F1
#
_cell.length_a   1.000
_cell.length_b   1.000
_cell.length_c   1.000
_cell.angle_alpha   90.00
_cell.angle_beta   90.00
_cell.angle_gamma   90.00
#
_symmetry.space_group_name_H-M   'P 1'
#
loop_
_entity.id
_entity.type
_entity.pdbx_description
1 polymer ?
#
loop_
_entity_poly.entity_id
_entity_poly.type
_entity_poly.pdbx_seq_one_letter_code
_entity_poly.pdbx_strand_id
1 'polypeptide(L)'
;MLDLRLEDGTGLSVVEELHRRRPDCKVVMLTGYGNIATAVAAVKAGALDYLAKPADPEDVVKALLALPNDKPAPPENPMSADRVRWEHIQRVYELCGHNVSETARRLNMHRRTLQRILAKRAPR
;
A
#
# COMPACT_ATOMS: atom_id res chain seq x y z
N MET A 1 -3.28 12.76 -7.41
CA MET A 1 -2.85 11.45 -6.87
C MET A 1 -1.37 11.49 -6.59
N LEU A 2 -0.91 10.81 -5.53
CA LEU A 2 0.50 10.73 -5.15
C LEU A 2 0.90 9.28 -4.81
N ASP A 3 2.14 8.89 -5.08
CA ASP A 3 2.71 7.63 -4.56
C ASP A 3 3.37 7.88 -3.19
N LEU A 4 3.45 6.84 -2.36
CA LEU A 4 4.08 6.90 -1.05
C LEU A 4 5.59 7.09 -1.15
N ARG A 5 6.24 6.45 -2.12
CA ARG A 5 7.68 6.64 -2.39
C ARG A 5 7.86 7.50 -3.64
N LEU A 6 8.59 8.59 -3.45
CA LEU A 6 9.09 9.44 -4.52
C LEU A 6 10.63 9.33 -4.52
N GLU A 7 11.29 9.65 -5.63
CA GLU A 7 12.76 9.57 -5.72
C GLU A 7 13.46 10.58 -4.79
N ASP A 8 12.80 11.70 -4.51
CA ASP A 8 13.27 12.84 -3.73
C ASP A 8 12.62 12.94 -2.34
N GLY A 9 11.75 12.01 -1.96
CA GLY A 9 11.06 12.07 -0.66
C GLY A 9 9.92 11.09 -0.47
N THR A 10 9.03 11.41 0.49
CA THR A 10 7.84 10.61 0.78
C THR A 10 6.59 11.35 0.30
N GLY A 11 5.64 10.64 -0.31
CA GLY A 11 4.36 11.26 -0.66
C GLY A 11 3.60 11.79 0.55
N LEU A 12 3.83 11.23 1.74
CA LEU A 12 3.24 11.70 3.00
C LEU A 12 3.62 13.15 3.32
N SER A 13 4.89 13.52 3.22
CA SER A 13 5.32 14.90 3.48
C SER A 13 4.74 15.90 2.46
N VAL A 14 4.48 15.45 1.23
CA VAL A 14 3.80 16.25 0.21
C VAL A 14 2.32 16.44 0.55
N VAL A 15 1.64 15.39 1.02
CA VAL A 15 0.26 15.47 1.50
C VAL A 15 0.14 16.47 2.65
N GLU A 16 1.02 16.38 3.65
CA GLU A 16 1.00 17.30 4.80
C GLU A 16 1.16 18.75 4.35
N GLU A 17 2.10 19.03 3.44
CA GLU A 17 2.33 20.40 2.97
C GLU A 17 1.19 20.92 2.08
N LEU A 18 0.63 20.05 1.23
CA LEU A 18 -0.56 20.39 0.43
C LEU A 18 -1.75 20.68 1.32
N HIS A 19 -1.99 19.86 2.34
CA HIS A 19 -3.09 20.05 3.28
C HIS A 19 -2.94 21.36 4.06
N ARG A 20 -1.70 21.73 4.45
CA ARG A 20 -1.41 23.03 5.09
C ARG A 20 -1.68 24.22 4.18
N ARG A 21 -1.27 24.16 2.90
CA ARG A 21 -1.33 25.30 1.98
C ARG A 21 -2.67 25.42 1.24
N ARG A 22 -3.32 24.29 0.97
CA ARG A 22 -4.53 24.16 0.14
C ARG A 22 -5.45 23.10 0.76
N PRO A 23 -6.15 23.44 1.85
CA PRO A 23 -7.05 22.50 2.52
C PRO A 23 -8.24 22.05 1.65
N ASP A 24 -8.52 22.78 0.56
CA ASP A 24 -9.49 22.43 -0.48
C ASP A 24 -8.99 21.33 -1.45
N CYS A 25 -7.69 21.02 -1.44
CA CYS A 25 -7.10 20.03 -2.33
C CYS A 25 -7.38 18.61 -1.84
N LYS A 26 -8.06 17.82 -2.68
CA LYS A 26 -8.28 16.39 -2.45
C LYS A 26 -7.08 15.59 -2.93
N VAL A 27 -6.47 14.81 -2.02
CA VAL A 27 -5.32 13.96 -2.35
C VAL A 27 -5.64 12.50 -2.06
N VAL A 28 -5.54 11.66 -3.10
CA VAL A 28 -5.61 10.20 -2.97
C VAL A 28 -4.20 9.62 -3.13
N MET A 29 -3.80 8.80 -2.17
CA MET A 29 -2.52 8.07 -2.20
C MET A 29 -2.71 6.75 -2.94
N LEU A 30 -1.87 6.47 -3.94
CA LEU A 30 -1.89 5.21 -4.67
C LEU A 30 -0.49 4.59 -4.65
N THR A 31 -0.31 3.44 -3.99
CA THR A 31 1.02 2.84 -3.85
C THR A 31 1.03 1.31 -3.88
N GLY A 32 2.05 0.71 -4.50
CA GLY A 32 2.31 -0.74 -4.43
C GLY A 32 2.89 -1.19 -3.08
N TYR A 33 3.26 -0.23 -2.23
CA TYR A 33 3.80 -0.48 -0.90
C TYR A 33 2.75 -0.38 0.23
N GLY A 34 1.48 -0.56 -0.14
CA GLY A 34 0.29 -0.66 0.71
C GLY A 34 0.49 -1.41 2.02
N ASN A 35 0.43 -0.77 3.18
CA ASN A 35 0.17 -1.46 4.46
C ASN A 35 -0.74 -0.62 5.38
N ILE A 36 -1.33 -1.27 6.39
CA ILE A 36 -2.30 -0.63 7.31
C ILE A 36 -1.67 0.58 8.01
N ALA A 37 -0.41 0.48 8.45
CA ALA A 37 0.26 1.58 9.16
C ALA A 37 0.44 2.81 8.26
N THR A 38 0.82 2.62 6.99
CA THR A 38 0.97 3.71 6.02
C THR A 38 -0.37 4.29 5.58
N ALA A 39 -1.43 3.47 5.53
CA ALA A 39 -2.78 3.95 5.24
C ALA A 39 -3.27 4.87 6.37
N VAL A 40 -3.09 4.46 7.62
CA VAL A 40 -3.42 5.29 8.79
C VAL A 40 -2.59 6.58 8.80
N ALA A 41 -1.30 6.50 8.48
CA ALA A 41 -0.45 7.68 8.37
C ALA A 41 -0.93 8.65 7.28
N ALA A 42 -1.36 8.14 6.12
CA ALA A 42 -1.86 8.96 5.03
C ALA A 42 -3.14 9.72 5.41
N VAL A 43 -4.10 9.04 6.03
CA VAL A 43 -5.33 9.68 6.51
C VAL A 43 -5.02 10.74 7.57
N LYS A 44 -4.10 10.47 8.50
CA LYS A 44 -3.65 11.46 9.50
C LYS A 44 -2.95 12.67 8.89
N ALA A 45 -2.24 12.49 7.78
CA ALA A 45 -1.57 13.56 7.05
C ALA A 45 -2.54 14.47 6.27
N GLY A 46 -3.83 14.08 6.14
CA GLY A 46 -4.84 14.83 5.40
C GLY A 46 -5.12 14.27 4.00
N ALA A 47 -4.70 13.03 3.71
CA ALA A 47 -5.13 12.34 2.50
C ALA A 47 -6.62 11.98 2.61
N LEU A 48 -7.33 12.15 1.48
CA LEU A 48 -8.73 11.77 1.36
C LEU A 48 -8.91 10.25 1.41
N ASP A 49 -8.03 9.53 0.72
CA ASP A 49 -8.07 8.06 0.66
C ASP A 49 -6.69 7.46 0.34
N TYR A 50 -6.56 6.15 0.59
CA TYR A 50 -5.37 5.35 0.38
C TYR A 50 -5.70 4.06 -0.38
N LEU A 51 -5.22 3.98 -1.62
CA LEU A 51 -5.39 2.83 -2.51
C LEU A 51 -4.06 2.07 -2.65
N ALA A 52 -4.14 0.74 -2.55
CA ALA A 52 -3.00 -0.14 -2.83
C ALA A 52 -3.01 -0.51 -4.32
N LYS A 53 -1.85 -0.47 -5.00
CA LYS A 53 -1.73 -1.01 -6.36
C LYS A 53 -1.75 -2.55 -6.31
N PRO A 54 -2.39 -3.24 -7.27
CA PRO A 54 -3.16 -2.67 -8.38
C PRO A 54 -4.53 -2.18 -7.90
N ALA A 55 -4.93 -0.98 -8.34
CA ALA A 55 -6.25 -0.42 -8.10
C ALA A 55 -6.92 -0.12 -9.44
N ASP A 56 -8.23 -0.34 -9.54
CA ASP A 56 -8.95 -0.07 -10.77
C ASP A 56 -9.20 1.45 -10.93
N PRO A 57 -9.27 1.98 -12.16
CA PRO A 57 -9.55 3.41 -12.37
C PRO A 57 -10.85 3.87 -11.71
N GLU A 58 -11.83 2.97 -11.62
CA GLU A 58 -13.12 3.21 -10.98
C GLU A 58 -12.98 3.43 -9.47
N ASP A 59 -12.07 2.71 -8.80
CA ASP A 59 -11.78 2.90 -7.37
C ASP A 59 -11.18 4.28 -7.11
N VAL A 60 -10.30 4.75 -8.01
CA VAL A 60 -9.70 6.09 -7.94
C VAL A 60 -10.76 7.17 -8.09
N VAL A 61 -11.68 7.00 -9.04
CA VAL A 61 -12.78 7.96 -9.26
C VAL A 61 -13.71 7.98 -8.06
N LYS A 62 -14.09 6.82 -7.51
CA LYS A 62 -14.88 6.71 -6.28
C LYS A 62 -14.20 7.44 -5.12
N ALA A 63 -12.90 7.22 -4.91
CA ALA A 63 -12.13 7.87 -3.86
C ALA A 63 -12.10 9.42 -4.00
N LEU A 64 -11.96 9.95 -5.21
CA LEU A 64 -11.93 11.41 -5.45
C LEU A 64 -13.32 12.08 -5.30
N LEU A 65 -14.37 11.38 -5.71
CA LEU A 65 -15.74 11.85 -5.65
C LEU A 65 -16.40 11.62 -4.27
N ALA A 66 -15.80 10.78 -3.43
CA ALA A 66 -16.26 10.53 -2.07
C ALA A 66 -16.41 11.84 -1.27
N LEU A 67 -17.50 11.91 -0.51
CA LEU A 67 -17.78 13.00 0.41
C LEU A 67 -17.08 12.74 1.76
N PRO A 68 -16.75 13.77 2.55
CA PRO A 68 -15.94 13.65 3.78
C PRO A 68 -16.49 12.73 4.88
N ASN A 69 -17.76 12.33 4.78
CA ASN A 69 -18.44 11.46 5.74
C ASN A 69 -18.82 10.10 5.15
N ASP A 70 -18.45 9.83 3.90
CA ASP A 70 -18.70 8.55 3.28
C ASP A 70 -17.60 7.59 3.72
N LYS A 71 -17.95 6.61 4.56
CA LYS A 71 -17.01 5.55 4.89
C LYS A 71 -16.79 4.77 3.60
N PRO A 72 -15.53 4.58 3.14
CA PRO A 72 -15.29 3.77 1.96
C PRO A 72 -15.90 2.39 2.22
N ALA A 73 -16.82 2.01 1.33
CA ALA A 73 -17.39 0.68 1.37
C ALA A 73 -16.23 -0.33 1.31
N PRO A 74 -16.29 -1.45 2.06
CA PRO A 74 -15.34 -2.53 1.88
C PRO A 74 -15.24 -2.86 0.39
N PRO A 75 -14.02 -3.08 -0.15
CA PRO A 75 -13.87 -3.40 -1.55
C PRO A 75 -14.73 -4.62 -1.89
N GLU A 76 -15.45 -4.58 -3.02
CA GLU A 76 -16.36 -5.66 -3.43
C GLU A 76 -15.63 -7.00 -3.55
N ASN A 77 -14.36 -6.97 -3.94
CA ASN A 77 -13.48 -8.13 -4.01
C ASN A 77 -12.22 -7.88 -3.17
N PRO A 78 -12.26 -8.14 -1.85
CA PRO A 78 -11.07 -8.03 -1.02
C PRO A 78 -10.03 -9.04 -1.47
N MET A 79 -8.76 -8.64 -1.47
CA MET A 79 -7.66 -9.57 -1.76
C MET A 79 -7.73 -10.76 -0.81
N SER A 80 -7.51 -11.97 -1.34
CA SER A 80 -7.44 -13.18 -0.52
C SER A 80 -6.32 -13.05 0.51
N ALA A 81 -6.52 -13.62 1.71
CA ALA A 81 -5.50 -13.59 2.77
C ALA A 81 -4.16 -14.17 2.30
N ASP A 82 -4.20 -15.17 1.41
CA ASP A 82 -3.01 -15.75 0.78
C ASP A 82 -2.30 -14.78 -0.16
N ARG A 83 -3.04 -13.97 -0.92
CA ARG A 83 -2.47 -12.94 -1.79
C ARG A 83 -1.81 -11.82 -0.99
N VAL A 84 -2.48 -11.32 0.05
CA VAL A 84 -1.91 -10.33 0.97
C VAL A 84 -0.62 -10.85 1.59
N ARG A 85 -0.61 -12.12 2.02
CA ARG A 85 0.58 -12.79 2.55
C ARG A 85 1.70 -12.87 1.51
N TRP A 86 1.39 -13.24 0.28
CA TRP A 86 2.38 -13.38 -0.80
C TRP A 86 3.02 -12.03 -1.16
N GLU A 87 2.22 -10.97 -1.30
CA GLU A 87 2.72 -9.62 -1.57
C GLU A 87 3.61 -9.10 -0.43
N HIS A 88 3.21 -9.35 0.82
CA HIS A 88 4.03 -8.99 1.97
C HIS A 88 5.40 -9.71 1.94
N ILE A 89 5.42 -10.99 1.61
CA ILE A 89 6.64 -11.79 1.49
C ILE A 89 7.55 -11.23 0.38
N GLN A 90 6.99 -10.96 -0.81
CA GLN A 90 7.75 -10.39 -1.94
C GLN A 90 8.34 -9.03 -1.60
N ARG A 91 7.57 -8.16 -0.94
CA ARG A 91 8.04 -6.85 -0.51
C ARG A 91 9.23 -6.93 0.44
N VAL A 92 9.16 -7.80 1.45
CA VAL A 92 10.28 -7.97 2.39
C VAL A 92 11.48 -8.62 1.70
N TYR A 93 11.25 -9.46 0.68
CA TYR A 93 12.31 -10.01 -0.16
C TYR A 93 13.07 -8.95 -0.95
N GLU A 94 12.36 -8.02 -1.60
CA GLU A 94 12.96 -6.86 -2.28
C GLU A 94 13.74 -5.96 -1.32
N LEU A 95 13.14 -5.61 -0.17
CA LEU A 95 13.80 -4.76 0.83
C LEU A 95 15.07 -5.37 1.42
N CYS A 96 15.21 -6.70 1.36
CA CYS A 96 16.42 -7.42 1.77
C CYS A 96 17.41 -7.62 0.61
N GLY A 97 17.24 -6.94 -0.53
CA GLY A 97 18.09 -7.09 -1.70
C GLY A 97 18.05 -8.50 -2.29
N HIS A 98 16.88 -9.12 -2.30
CA HIS A 98 16.68 -10.51 -2.75
C HIS A 98 17.46 -11.57 -1.94
N ASN A 99 17.76 -11.29 -0.66
CA ASN A 99 18.41 -12.25 0.22
C ASN A 99 17.39 -13.12 0.98
N VAL A 100 17.23 -14.37 0.51
CA VAL A 100 16.28 -15.34 1.09
C VAL A 100 16.52 -15.58 2.59
N SER A 101 17.78 -15.65 3.04
CA SER A 101 18.09 -15.94 4.45
C SER A 101 17.74 -14.78 5.38
N GLU A 102 17.99 -13.55 4.93
CA GLU A 102 17.63 -12.32 5.66
C GLU A 102 16.11 -12.15 5.74
N THR A 103 15.42 -12.32 4.61
CA THR A 103 13.96 -12.25 4.54
C THR A 103 13.29 -13.30 5.42
N ALA A 104 13.78 -14.54 5.42
CA ALA A 104 13.27 -15.61 6.27
C ALA A 104 13.39 -15.27 7.76
N ARG A 105 14.52 -14.67 8.17
CA ARG A 105 14.76 -14.22 9.54
C ARG A 105 13.80 -13.10 9.95
N ARG A 106 13.63 -12.09 9.09
CA ARG A 106 12.73 -10.94 9.36
C ARG A 106 11.27 -11.33 9.40
N LEU A 107 10.86 -12.27 8.57
CA LEU A 107 9.48 -12.78 8.52
C LEU A 107 9.23 -13.91 9.53
N ASN A 108 10.21 -14.21 10.41
CA ASN A 108 10.17 -15.29 11.39
C ASN A 108 9.67 -16.62 10.81
N MET A 109 10.19 -17.00 9.63
CA MET A 109 9.79 -18.21 8.92
C MET A 109 10.99 -19.03 8.48
N HIS A 110 10.77 -20.33 8.30
CA HIS A 110 11.83 -21.23 7.86
C HIS A 110 12.23 -20.94 6.40
N ARG A 111 13.54 -20.93 6.11
CA ARG A 111 14.09 -20.64 4.78
C ARG A 111 13.47 -21.51 3.68
N ARG A 112 13.25 -22.81 3.95
CA ARG A 112 12.61 -23.75 3.00
C ARG A 112 11.16 -23.35 2.68
N THR A 113 10.42 -22.86 3.67
CA THR A 113 9.05 -22.38 3.48
C THR A 113 9.02 -21.14 2.59
N LEU A 114 9.91 -20.19 2.86
CA LEU A 114 10.05 -18.98 2.05
C LEU A 114 10.42 -19.32 0.60
N GLN A 115 11.41 -20.19 0.38
CA GLN A 115 11.79 -20.64 -0.97
C GLN A 115 10.63 -21.27 -1.73
N ARG A 116 9.83 -22.11 -1.05
CA ARG A 116 8.66 -22.74 -1.66
C ARG A 116 7.57 -21.72 -2.03
N ILE A 117 7.39 -20.67 -1.23
CA ILE A 117 6.41 -19.60 -1.51
C ILE A 117 6.89 -18.74 -2.68
N LEU A 118 8.18 -18.37 -2.71
CA LEU A 118 8.78 -17.57 -3.80
C LEU A 118 8.82 -18.33 -5.13
N ALA A 119 8.93 -19.66 -5.11
CA ALA A 119 8.91 -20.49 -6.32
C ALA A 119 7.50 -20.64 -6.94
N LYS A 120 6.44 -20.35 -6.19
CA LYS A 120 5.06 -20.39 -6.68
C LYS A 120 4.67 -19.05 -7.29
N ARG A 121 3.94 -19.11 -8.42
CA ARG A 121 3.26 -17.93 -8.99
C ARG A 121 2.26 -17.36 -7.99
N ALA A 122 2.00 -16.05 -8.10
CA ALA A 122 1.06 -15.33 -7.24
C ALA A 122 -0.28 -16.09 -7.15
N PRO A 123 -0.81 -16.35 -5.93
CA PRO A 123 -2.13 -16.93 -5.77
C PRO A 123 -3.18 -16.00 -6.41
N ARG A 124 -4.16 -16.60 -7.10
CA ARG A 124 -5.27 -15.86 -7.72
C ARG A 124 -6.14 -15.18 -6.67
#